data_AF-A0A315DB30-F1
#
_entry.id   AF-A0A315DB30-F1
#
_cell.length_a   1.000
_cell.length_b   1.000
_cell.length_c   1.000
_cell.angle_alpha   90.00
_cell.angle_beta   90.00
_cell.angle_gamma   90.00
#
_symmetry.space_group_name_H-M   'P 1'
#
loop_
_entity.id
_entity.type
_entity.pdbx_description
1 polymer ?
#
loop_
_entity_poly.entity_id
_entity_poly.type
_entity_poly.pdbx_seq_one_letter_code
_entity_poly.pdbx_strand_id
1 'polypeptide(L)'
;MKTVRIKIDVLRPDAKPTGRVDHRQLDATTESDVAIQLAADEAEAMQDAAKFARRVRRRLGFSQAEFANRIDVSLQTIRNWEQGKRCPTGAAKALLKVLDKAPEAALAVLH
;
A
#
# COMPACT_ATOMS: atom_id res chain seq x y z
N MET A 1 -14.02 9.80 -15.48
CA MET A 1 -12.80 10.62 -15.32
C MET A 1 -12.03 10.65 -16.64
N LYS A 2 -11.60 11.82 -17.11
CA LYS A 2 -10.86 11.98 -18.38
C LYS A 2 -9.37 11.78 -18.11
N THR A 3 -8.77 10.70 -18.60
CA THR A 3 -7.33 10.47 -18.43
C THR A 3 -6.54 11.40 -19.35
N VAL A 4 -5.78 12.32 -18.79
CA VAL A 4 -4.88 13.21 -19.54
C VAL A 4 -3.49 12.56 -19.58
N ARG A 5 -2.99 12.25 -20.79
CA ARG A 5 -1.61 11.77 -20.97
C ARG A 5 -0.68 12.97 -21.10
N ILE A 6 0.38 12.99 -20.31
CA ILE A 6 1.42 14.01 -20.33
C ILE A 6 2.73 13.35 -20.74
N LYS A 7 3.45 13.95 -21.70
CA LYS A 7 4.83 13.55 -22.04
C LYS A 7 5.79 14.40 -21.22
N ILE A 8 6.67 13.76 -20.46
CA ILE A 8 7.76 14.41 -19.73
C ILE A 8 9.05 14.03 -20.43
N ASP A 9 9.81 15.02 -20.90
CA ASP A 9 11.15 14.81 -21.45
C ASP A 9 12.18 14.95 -20.32
N VAL A 10 12.82 13.85 -19.95
CA VAL A 10 13.78 13.80 -18.82
C VAL A 10 15.09 14.51 -19.17
N LEU A 11 15.41 14.66 -20.47
CA LEU A 11 16.63 15.33 -20.94
C LEU A 11 16.46 16.85 -21.08
N ARG A 12 15.24 17.36 -20.90
CA ARG A 12 14.91 18.80 -20.82
C ARG A 12 14.06 19.07 -19.58
N PRO A 13 14.67 19.13 -18.38
CA PRO A 13 13.94 19.31 -17.11
C PRO A 13 13.19 20.65 -16.99
N ASP A 14 13.51 21.60 -17.86
CA ASP A 14 12.93 22.92 -18.05
C ASP A 14 11.75 22.92 -19.05
N ALA A 15 11.62 21.87 -19.87
CA ALA A 15 10.46 21.64 -20.74
C ALA A 15 9.30 20.98 -19.98
N LYS A 16 9.08 21.36 -18.71
CA LYS A 16 7.91 20.86 -17.96
C LYS A 16 6.65 21.35 -18.66
N PRO A 17 5.72 20.46 -19.04
CA PRO A 17 4.39 20.92 -19.42
C PRO A 17 3.83 21.66 -18.22
N THR A 18 3.39 22.91 -18.42
CA THR A 18 2.74 23.71 -17.39
C THR A 18 1.50 22.96 -16.91
N GLY A 19 1.65 22.22 -15.82
CA GLY A 19 0.52 21.70 -15.07
C GLY A 19 -0.35 22.90 -14.71
N ARG A 20 -1.66 22.79 -14.93
CA ARG A 20 -2.62 23.79 -14.42
C ARG A 20 -2.68 23.63 -12.91
N VAL A 21 -1.76 24.29 -12.21
CA VAL A 21 -1.83 24.45 -10.76
C VAL A 21 -2.61 25.73 -10.51
N ASP A 22 -3.73 25.61 -9.79
CA ASP A 22 -4.43 26.79 -9.30
C ASP A 22 -3.65 27.34 -8.09
N HIS A 23 -2.78 28.31 -8.35
CA HIS A 23 -1.95 28.93 -7.31
C HIS A 23 -2.79 29.58 -6.20
N ARG A 24 -4.00 30.07 -6.51
CA ARG A 24 -4.87 30.66 -5.48
C ARG A 24 -5.36 29.61 -4.52
N GLN A 25 -5.73 28.43 -5.03
CA GLN A 25 -6.14 27.32 -4.19
C GLN A 25 -4.97 26.80 -3.34
N LEU A 26 -3.78 26.72 -3.93
CA LEU A 26 -2.58 26.30 -3.21
C LEU A 26 -2.24 27.27 -2.06
N ASP A 27 -2.18 28.57 -2.33
CA ASP A 27 -1.86 29.59 -1.33
C ASP A 27 -2.92 29.70 -0.22
N ALA A 28 -4.17 29.33 -0.52
CA ALA A 28 -5.27 29.27 0.45
C ALA A 28 -5.29 27.99 1.29
N THR A 29 -4.49 26.96 0.94
CA THR A 29 -4.48 25.69 1.65
C THR A 29 -3.75 25.85 2.97
N THR A 30 -4.46 25.62 4.08
CA THR A 30 -3.89 25.78 5.43
C THR A 30 -3.17 24.51 5.88
N GLU A 31 -2.33 24.62 6.92
CA GLU A 31 -1.72 23.46 7.59
C GLU A 31 -2.76 22.46 8.10
N SER A 32 -3.95 22.94 8.52
CA SER A 32 -5.05 22.07 8.93
C SER A 32 -5.64 21.29 7.76
N ASP A 33 -5.76 21.91 6.59
CA ASP A 33 -6.23 21.22 5.37
C ASP A 33 -5.22 20.15 4.94
N VAL A 34 -3.93 20.47 4.98
CA VAL A 34 -2.85 19.51 4.69
C VAL A 34 -2.90 18.33 5.67
N ALA A 35 -3.07 18.58 6.96
CA ALA A 35 -3.14 17.53 7.97
C ALA A 35 -4.35 16.60 7.75
N ILE A 36 -5.50 17.15 7.36
CA ILE A 36 -6.70 16.36 7.02
C ILE A 36 -6.44 15.47 5.81
N GLN A 37 -5.82 16.01 4.76
CA GLN A 37 -5.49 15.27 3.55
C GLN A 37 -4.49 14.15 3.83
N LEU A 38 -3.43 14.45 4.58
CA LEU A 38 -2.43 13.45 4.97
C LEU A 38 -3.08 12.30 5.75
N ALA A 39 -3.95 12.61 6.72
CA ALA A 39 -4.64 11.59 7.50
C ALA A 39 -5.58 10.74 6.62
N ALA A 40 -6.24 11.33 5.63
CA ALA A 40 -7.08 10.60 4.68
C ALA A 40 -6.24 9.66 3.79
N ASP A 41 -5.14 10.16 3.25
CA ASP A 41 -4.21 9.39 2.41
C ASP A 41 -3.58 8.22 3.20
N GLU A 42 -3.18 8.46 4.45
CA GLU A 42 -2.66 7.42 5.34
C GLU A 42 -3.71 6.34 5.63
N ALA A 43 -4.97 6.75 5.89
CA ALA A 43 -6.06 5.82 6.11
C ALA A 43 -6.34 4.96 4.87
N GLU A 44 -6.36 5.56 3.68
CA GLU A 44 -6.51 4.83 2.42
C GLU A 44 -5.36 3.83 2.22
N ALA A 45 -4.11 4.26 2.41
CA ALA A 45 -2.94 3.40 2.32
C ALA A 45 -2.99 2.22 3.32
N MET A 46 -3.47 2.45 4.55
CA MET A 46 -3.68 1.38 5.54
C MET A 46 -4.73 0.38 5.08
N GLN A 47 -5.83 0.83 4.49
CA GLN A 47 -6.87 -0.05 3.96
C GLN A 47 -6.38 -0.86 2.75
N ASP A 48 -5.57 -0.26 1.89
CA ASP A 48 -5.02 -0.97 0.74
C ASP A 48 -3.98 -2.03 1.15
N ALA A 49 -3.15 -1.73 2.15
CA ALA A 49 -2.29 -2.73 2.77
C ALA A 49 -3.10 -3.90 3.38
N ALA A 50 -4.24 -3.60 4.02
CA ALA A 50 -5.13 -4.60 4.60
C ALA A 50 -5.76 -5.51 3.53
N LYS A 51 -6.28 -4.92 2.45
CA LYS A 51 -6.82 -5.65 1.29
C LYS A 51 -5.75 -6.53 0.65
N PHE A 52 -4.52 -6.00 0.51
CA PHE A 52 -3.40 -6.76 -0.03
C PHE A 52 -3.07 -7.99 0.82
N ALA A 53 -2.88 -7.83 2.13
CA ALA A 53 -2.59 -8.95 3.04
C ALA A 53 -3.69 -10.02 2.98
N ARG A 54 -4.96 -9.61 3.05
CA ARG A 54 -6.12 -10.51 2.97
C ARG A 54 -6.17 -11.26 1.64
N ARG A 55 -5.86 -10.57 0.53
CA ARG A 55 -5.84 -11.18 -0.81
C ARG A 55 -4.76 -12.25 -0.93
N VAL A 56 -3.54 -11.95 -0.48
CA VAL A 56 -2.42 -12.91 -0.51
C VAL A 56 -2.81 -14.19 0.23
N ARG A 57 -3.30 -14.06 1.48
CA ARG A 57 -3.75 -15.21 2.26
C ARG A 57 -4.85 -16.02 1.57
N ARG A 58 -5.91 -15.35 1.10
CA ARG A 58 -7.05 -16.03 0.48
C ARG A 58 -6.65 -16.78 -0.79
N ARG A 59 -5.76 -16.22 -1.59
CA ARG A 59 -5.27 -16.86 -2.81
C ARG A 59 -4.43 -18.12 -2.51
N LEU A 60 -3.78 -18.18 -1.35
CA LEU A 60 -3.07 -19.36 -0.86
C LEU A 60 -4.00 -20.40 -0.21
N GLY A 61 -5.29 -20.11 -0.06
CA GLY A 61 -6.26 -21.04 0.51
C GLY A 61 -6.23 -21.15 2.05
N PHE A 62 -5.46 -20.32 2.74
CA PHE A 62 -5.32 -20.42 4.20
C PHE A 62 -6.39 -19.65 4.97
N SER A 63 -6.82 -20.21 6.10
CA SER A 63 -7.44 -19.47 7.20
C SER A 63 -6.46 -18.47 7.82
N GLN A 64 -6.97 -17.52 8.62
CA GLN A 64 -6.09 -16.56 9.30
C GLN A 64 -5.10 -17.24 10.26
N ALA A 65 -5.51 -18.33 10.92
CA ALA A 65 -4.66 -19.06 11.85
C ALA A 65 -3.57 -19.85 11.14
N GLU A 66 -3.91 -20.57 10.07
CA GLU A 66 -2.91 -21.27 9.24
C GLU A 66 -1.90 -20.28 8.65
N PHE A 67 -2.37 -19.15 8.14
CA PHE A 67 -1.48 -18.13 7.59
C PHE A 67 -0.56 -17.51 8.63
N ALA A 68 -1.08 -17.25 9.84
CA ALA A 68 -0.31 -16.74 10.95
C ALA A 68 0.82 -17.71 11.34
N ASN A 69 0.48 -19.00 11.50
CA ASN A 69 1.45 -20.05 11.79
C ASN A 69 2.51 -20.17 10.67
N ARG A 70 2.05 -20.12 9.41
CA ARG A 70 2.91 -20.29 8.23
C ARG A 70 3.99 -19.22 8.09
N ILE A 71 3.70 -18.00 8.49
CA ILE A 71 4.66 -16.87 8.40
C ILE A 71 5.23 -16.45 9.76
N ASP A 72 5.04 -17.28 10.78
CA ASP A 72 5.51 -17.11 12.15
C ASP A 72 5.16 -15.75 12.77
N VAL A 73 3.86 -15.42 12.78
CA VAL A 73 3.33 -14.25 13.47
C VAL A 73 2.07 -14.61 14.26
N SER A 74 1.70 -13.78 15.24
CA SER A 74 0.46 -14.00 15.98
C SER A 74 -0.78 -13.87 15.09
N LEU A 75 -1.82 -14.64 15.40
CA LEU A 75 -3.15 -14.48 14.78
C LEU A 75 -3.67 -13.04 14.92
N GLN A 76 -3.38 -12.39 16.05
CA GLN A 76 -3.76 -11.00 16.27
C GLN A 76 -3.07 -10.04 15.30
N THR A 77 -1.82 -10.31 14.94
CA THR A 77 -1.06 -9.54 13.93
C THR A 77 -1.75 -9.62 12.57
N ILE A 78 -2.10 -10.83 12.11
CA ILE A 78 -2.84 -11.02 10.85
C ILE A 78 -4.18 -10.28 10.89
N ARG A 79 -4.93 -10.39 11.99
CA ARG A 79 -6.21 -9.67 12.15
C ARG A 79 -6.03 -8.16 12.08
N ASN A 80 -5.04 -7.62 12.78
CA ASN A 80 -4.74 -6.19 12.78
C ASN A 80 -4.37 -5.70 11.38
N TRP A 81 -3.60 -6.48 10.62
CA TRP A 81 -3.27 -6.16 9.23
C TRP A 81 -4.49 -6.21 8.34
N GLU A 82 -5.24 -7.30 8.35
CA GLU A 82 -6.40 -7.47 7.45
C GLU A 82 -7.58 -6.55 7.78
N GLN A 83 -7.63 -5.98 8.98
CA GLN A 83 -8.62 -4.96 9.38
C GLN A 83 -8.11 -3.53 9.13
N GLY A 84 -6.86 -3.36 8.72
CA GLY A 84 -6.27 -2.03 8.52
C GLY A 84 -6.04 -1.27 9.83
N LYS A 85 -5.94 -1.95 10.97
CA LYS A 85 -5.55 -1.34 12.26
C LYS A 85 -4.05 -1.08 12.33
N ARG A 86 -3.28 -1.91 11.63
CA ARG A 86 -1.83 -1.79 11.45
C ARG A 86 -1.50 -2.21 10.01
N CYS A 87 -0.37 -1.77 9.48
CA CYS A 87 0.14 -2.25 8.20
C CYS A 87 1.37 -3.16 8.41
N PRO A 88 1.61 -4.15 7.53
CA PRO A 88 2.87 -4.87 7.49
C PRO A 88 4.01 -3.91 7.14
N THR A 89 5.10 -3.95 7.88
CA THR A 89 6.29 -3.10 7.67
C THR A 89 7.52 -3.94 7.36
N GLY A 90 8.57 -3.32 6.80
CA GLY A 90 9.89 -3.93 6.57
C GLY A 90 9.82 -5.34 5.97
N ALA A 91 10.38 -6.31 6.69
CA ALA A 91 10.46 -7.71 6.30
C ALA A 91 9.08 -8.36 6.04
N ALA A 92 8.06 -8.06 6.86
CA ALA A 92 6.73 -8.61 6.67
C ALA A 92 6.10 -8.15 5.34
N LYS A 93 6.29 -6.88 4.97
CA LYS A 93 5.83 -6.35 3.67
C LYS A 93 6.55 -7.02 2.50
N ALA A 94 7.85 -7.28 2.63
CA ALA A 94 8.62 -8.01 1.63
C ALA A 94 8.13 -9.46 1.51
N LEU A 95 7.96 -10.16 2.63
CA LEU A 95 7.46 -11.54 2.66
C LEU A 95 6.10 -11.68 1.99
N LEU A 96 5.14 -10.79 2.29
CA LEU A 96 3.84 -10.81 1.63
C LEU A 96 3.93 -10.60 0.11
N LYS A 97 4.89 -9.79 -0.37
CA LYS A 97 5.15 -9.64 -1.81
C LYS A 97 5.74 -10.92 -2.41
N VAL A 98 6.67 -11.58 -1.73
CA VAL A 98 7.22 -12.87 -2.19
C VAL A 98 6.11 -13.92 -2.24
N LEU A 99 5.27 -14.03 -1.21
CA LEU A 99 4.09 -14.90 -1.21
C LEU A 99 3.07 -14.54 -2.32
N ASP A 100 2.97 -13.26 -2.70
CA ASP A 100 2.12 -12.81 -3.82
C ASP A 100 2.70 -13.14 -5.21
N LYS A 101 4.03 -13.29 -5.35
CA LYS A 101 4.69 -13.45 -6.66
C LYS A 101 5.28 -14.83 -6.91
N ALA A 102 5.78 -15.48 -5.87
CA ALA A 102 6.42 -16.78 -5.91
C ALA A 102 5.97 -17.64 -4.70
N PRO A 103 4.66 -17.96 -4.62
CA PRO A 103 4.10 -18.67 -3.46
C PRO A 103 4.74 -20.03 -3.23
N GLU A 104 5.01 -20.80 -4.29
CA GLU A 104 5.61 -22.14 -4.19
C GLU A 104 7.00 -22.10 -3.55
N ALA A 105 7.87 -21.20 -4.04
CA ALA A 105 9.22 -21.04 -3.50
C ALA A 105 9.22 -20.53 -2.06
N ALA A 106 8.33 -19.58 -1.72
CA ALA A 106 8.19 -19.11 -0.35
C ALA A 106 7.69 -20.22 0.59
N LEU A 107 6.64 -20.94 0.18
CA LEU A 107 6.07 -22.02 0.97
C LEU A 107 7.05 -23.20 1.10
N ALA A 108 7.93 -23.47 0.14
CA ALA A 108 8.93 -24.54 0.27
C ALA A 108 9.89 -24.35 1.45
N VAL A 109 10.11 -23.11 1.92
CA VAL A 109 11.10 -22.79 2.98
C VAL A 109 10.48 -22.28 4.28
N LEU A 110 9.23 -21.83 4.24
CA LEU A 110 8.50 -21.45 5.46
C LEU A 110 8.17 -22.70 6.31
N HIS A 111 7.78 -22.49 7.56
CA HIS A 111 7.40 -23.55 8.51
C HIS A 111 6.05 -24.19 8.22
#